data_AF-A0A917FNL0-F1
#
_entry.id   AF-A0A917FNL0-F1
#
_cell.length_a   1.000
_cell.length_b   1.000
_cell.length_c   1.000
_cell.angle_alpha   90.00
_cell.angle_beta   90.00
_cell.angle_gamma   90.00
#
_symmetry.space_group_name_H-M   'P 1'
#
loop_
_entity.id
_entity.type
_entity.pdbx_description
1 polymer ?
#
loop_
_entity_poly.entity_id
_entity_poly.type
_entity_poly.pdbx_seq_one_letter_code
_entity_poly.pdbx_strand_id
1 'polypeptide(L)'
;MNQRFRITRSMQENNAEQSISLEECKPYFASKSDFTYSQVFTVKGPDSSMSIEGDFFMWKHGNVEIPFRLYMGDLYVAISNEAIVPKMIEIATDLRADVVEG
;
A
#
# COMPACT_ATOMS: atom_id res chain seq x y z
N MET A 1 -9.41 -12.16 -12.29
CA MET A 1 -9.70 -12.02 -10.84
C MET A 1 -8.75 -10.96 -10.30
N ASN A 2 -9.26 -9.82 -9.83
CA ASN A 2 -8.43 -8.74 -9.26
C ASN A 2 -8.18 -9.05 -7.78
N GLN A 3 -7.32 -10.02 -7.49
CA GLN A 3 -6.89 -10.25 -6.12
C GLN A 3 -6.04 -9.06 -5.67
N ARG A 4 -6.26 -8.62 -4.44
CA ARG A 4 -5.50 -7.57 -3.79
C ARG A 4 -5.17 -8.03 -2.38
N PHE A 5 -4.04 -7.56 -1.89
CA PHE A 5 -3.76 -7.70 -0.47
C PHE A 5 -4.19 -6.45 0.27
N ARG A 6 -4.59 -6.67 1.52
CA ARG A 6 -4.95 -5.64 2.48
C ARG A 6 -4.08 -5.84 3.71
N ILE A 7 -3.33 -4.81 4.07
CA ILE A 7 -2.60 -4.72 5.32
C ILE A 7 -3.49 -3.95 6.29
N THR A 8 -3.85 -4.58 7.41
CA THR A 8 -4.78 -4.02 8.39
C THR A 8 -4.35 -4.35 9.81
N ARG A 9 -4.53 -3.40 10.73
CA ARG A 9 -4.35 -3.63 12.19
C ARG A 9 -5.65 -3.96 12.89
N SER A 10 -6.79 -3.84 12.20
CA SER A 10 -8.11 -4.04 12.80
C SER A 10 -8.36 -5.47 13.29
N MET A 11 -7.55 -6.44 12.85
CA MET A 11 -7.60 -7.83 13.32
C MET A 11 -6.89 -8.05 14.67
N GLN A 12 -6.16 -7.06 15.18
CA GLN A 12 -5.42 -7.18 16.44
C GLN A 12 -6.28 -6.72 17.62
N GLU A 13 -6.67 -7.66 18.49
CA GLU A 13 -7.52 -7.41 19.66
C GLU A 13 -6.86 -6.52 20.74
N ASN A 14 -5.52 -6.42 20.77
CA ASN A 14 -4.76 -5.71 21.81
C ASN A 14 -3.93 -4.52 21.27
N ASN A 15 -4.30 -3.96 20.11
CA ASN A 15 -3.57 -2.83 19.55
C ASN A 15 -4.32 -1.52 19.81
N ALA A 16 -3.66 -0.57 20.49
CA ALA A 16 -4.22 0.76 20.75
C ALA A 16 -4.39 1.57 19.45
N GLU A 17 -3.59 1.29 18.43
CA GLU A 17 -3.64 1.92 17.11
C GLU A 17 -4.16 0.92 16.08
N GLN A 18 -5.48 0.68 16.10
CA GLN A 18 -6.16 -0.28 15.20
C GLN A 18 -6.18 0.13 13.72
N SER A 19 -5.65 1.32 13.40
CA SER A 19 -5.61 1.91 12.07
C SER A 19 -4.18 2.33 11.74
N ILE A 20 -3.73 2.04 10.53
CA ILE A 20 -2.45 2.53 10.01
C ILE A 20 -2.61 3.99 9.62
N SER A 21 -1.84 4.86 10.26
CA SER A 21 -1.92 6.30 10.01
C SER A 21 -1.01 6.74 8.87
N LEU A 22 -1.43 7.77 8.14
CA LEU A 22 -0.59 8.37 7.10
C LEU A 22 0.71 8.95 7.68
N GLU A 23 0.65 9.48 8.90
CA GLU A 23 1.75 10.14 9.59
C GLU A 23 2.91 9.20 9.93
N GLU A 24 2.65 7.91 10.15
CA GLU A 24 3.69 6.89 10.34
C GLU A 24 4.17 6.29 9.01
N CYS A 25 3.26 6.14 8.04
CA CYS A 25 3.59 5.60 6.73
C CYS A 25 4.49 6.54 5.93
N LYS A 26 4.24 7.85 5.97
CA LYS A 26 5.06 8.86 5.27
C LYS A 26 6.56 8.72 5.58
N PRO A 27 7.02 8.82 6.84
CA PRO A 27 8.44 8.68 7.16
C PRO A 27 8.96 7.27 6.89
N TYR A 28 8.16 6.23 7.13
CA TYR A 28 8.54 4.84 6.86
C TYR A 28 8.83 4.59 5.37
N PHE A 29 7.91 4.98 4.48
CA PHE A 29 8.09 4.84 3.04
C PHE A 29 9.10 5.84 2.49
N ALA A 30 9.20 7.05 3.04
CA ALA A 30 10.25 8.01 2.65
C ALA A 30 11.67 7.51 2.98
N SER A 31 11.80 6.65 4.00
CA SER A 31 13.07 5.98 4.29
C SER A 31 13.46 4.91 3.27
N LYS A 32 12.55 4.48 2.38
CA LYS A 32 12.80 3.48 1.35
C LYS A 32 12.92 4.16 -0.01
N SER A 33 14.10 4.12 -0.63
CA SER A 33 14.34 4.76 -1.93
C SER A 33 13.52 4.19 -3.08
N ASP A 34 13.01 2.96 -2.93
CA ASP A 34 12.13 2.32 -3.90
C ASP A 34 10.68 2.84 -3.84
N PHE A 35 10.32 3.66 -2.84
CA PHE A 35 8.97 4.17 -2.68
C PHE A 35 8.89 5.67 -2.96
N THR A 36 7.83 6.06 -3.66
CA THR A 36 7.48 7.46 -3.90
C THR A 36 6.08 7.72 -3.41
N TYR A 37 5.90 8.70 -2.52
CA TYR A 37 4.59 9.13 -2.07
C TYR A 37 3.93 10.05 -3.10
N SER A 38 2.66 9.79 -3.40
CA SER A 38 1.81 10.65 -4.23
C SER A 38 0.40 10.71 -3.65
N GLN A 39 -0.20 11.90 -3.69
CA GLN A 39 -1.59 12.12 -3.25
C GLN A 39 -2.62 11.94 -4.37
N VAL A 40 -2.12 11.69 -5.58
CA VAL A 40 -2.93 11.49 -6.76
C VAL A 40 -2.34 10.32 -7.55
N PHE A 41 -3.20 9.37 -7.90
CA PHE A 41 -2.84 8.29 -8.80
C PHE A 41 -3.59 8.47 -10.11
N THR A 42 -2.85 8.77 -11.16
CA THR A 42 -3.41 8.93 -12.51
C THR A 42 -3.25 7.63 -13.29
N VAL A 43 -4.35 6.89 -13.41
CA VAL A 43 -4.44 5.72 -14.28
C VAL A 43 -4.71 6.20 -15.70
N LYS A 44 -3.79 5.89 -16.63
CA LYS A 44 -4.00 6.15 -18.06
C LYS A 44 -4.60 4.91 -18.71
N GLY A 45 -5.89 4.96 -19.02
CA GLY A 45 -6.56 3.98 -19.88
C GLY A 45 -6.42 4.33 -21.37
N PRO A 46 -6.80 3.40 -22.28
CA PRO A 46 -6.68 3.59 -23.73
C PRO A 46 -7.49 4.78 -24.28
N ASP A 47 -8.63 5.12 -23.66
CA ASP A 47 -9.51 6.22 -24.11
C ASP A 47 -9.69 7.34 -23.06
N SER A 48 -9.15 7.18 -21.84
CA SER A 48 -9.32 8.16 -20.76
C SER A 48 -8.27 8.02 -19.66
N SER A 49 -7.81 9.16 -19.14
CA SER A 49 -7.01 9.23 -17.92
C SER A 49 -7.90 9.49 -16.72
N MET A 50 -7.88 8.59 -15.74
CA MET A 50 -8.62 8.73 -14.49
C MET A 50 -7.65 9.07 -13.36
N SER A 51 -7.81 10.24 -12.76
CA SER A 51 -7.06 10.64 -11.55
C SER A 51 -7.87 10.29 -10.32
N ILE A 52 -7.23 9.59 -9.39
CA ILE A 52 -7.82 9.15 -8.13
C ILE A 52 -7.08 9.89 -7.03
N GLU A 53 -7.81 10.67 -6.24
CA GLU A 53 -7.27 11.30 -5.04
C GLU A 53 -7.19 10.29 -3.89
N GLY A 54 -6.08 10.33 -3.16
CA GLY A 54 -5.83 9.46 -2.02
C GLY A 54 -4.34 9.31 -1.75
N ASP A 55 -4.00 8.59 -0.69
CA ASP A 55 -2.60 8.40 -0.31
C ASP A 55 -2.03 7.16 -0.99
N PHE A 56 -1.18 7.38 -1.99
CA PHE A 56 -0.52 6.33 -2.75
C PHE A 56 0.98 6.31 -2.48
N PHE A 57 1.51 5.12 -2.24
CA PHE A 57 2.93 4.84 -2.13
C PHE A 57 3.32 3.98 -3.33
N MET A 58 3.93 4.62 -4.32
CA MET A 58 4.35 4.00 -5.56
C MET A 58 5.64 3.22 -5.32
N TRP A 59 5.54 1.90 -5.24
CA TRP A 59 6.70 1.04 -5.10
C TRP A 59 7.28 0.71 -6.47
N LYS A 60 8.53 1.11 -6.70
CA LYS A 60 9.27 0.78 -7.90
C LYS A 60 10.02 -0.54 -7.71
N HIS A 61 9.61 -1.57 -8.41
CA HIS A 61 10.28 -2.87 -8.40
C HIS A 61 10.77 -3.21 -9.81
N GLY A 62 12.06 -2.98 -10.08
CA GLY A 62 12.63 -3.16 -11.41
C GLY A 62 11.98 -2.23 -12.44
N ASN A 63 11.22 -2.81 -13.36
CA ASN A 63 10.54 -2.09 -14.45
C ASN A 63 9.02 -1.95 -14.24
N VAL A 64 8.51 -2.37 -13.08
CA VAL A 64 7.09 -2.23 -12.70
C VAL A 64 6.95 -1.25 -11.54
N GLU A 65 5.85 -0.50 -11.57
CA GLU A 65 5.45 0.38 -10.48
C GLU A 65 4.15 -0.13 -9.88
N ILE A 66 4.17 -0.37 -8.58
CA ILE A 66 3.09 -1.02 -7.85
C ILE A 66 2.53 0.00 -6.85
N PRO A 67 1.31 0.51 -7.05
CA PRO A 67 0.70 1.47 -6.15
C PRO A 67 0.17 0.79 -4.90
N PHE A 68 0.67 1.20 -3.73
CA PHE A 68 0.08 0.88 -2.43
C PHE A 68 -0.82 2.03 -2.01
N ARG A 69 -2.11 1.77 -1.83
CA ARG A 69 -3.08 2.78 -1.45
C ARG A 69 -3.40 2.67 0.03
N LEU A 70 -3.17 3.73 0.79
CA LEU A 70 -3.71 3.86 2.13
C LEU A 70 -5.16 4.37 2.04
N TYR A 71 -6.09 3.63 2.63
CA TYR A 71 -7.50 3.95 2.64
C TYR A 71 -8.15 3.46 3.93
N MET A 72 -8.83 4.36 4.65
CA MET A 72 -9.53 4.06 5.91
C MET A 72 -8.66 3.36 6.98
N GLY A 73 -7.37 3.67 7.04
CA GLY A 73 -6.45 3.05 8.00
C GLY A 73 -5.90 1.69 7.56
N ASP A 74 -6.16 1.27 6.32
CA ASP A 74 -5.65 0.04 5.75
C ASP A 74 -4.86 0.31 4.47
N LEU A 75 -3.85 -0.52 4.21
CA LEU A 75 -3.02 -0.44 3.02
C LEU A 75 -3.42 -1.51 2.02
N TYR A 76 -3.84 -1.09 0.82
CA TYR A 76 -4.26 -1.97 -0.25
C TYR A 76 -3.23 -2.00 -1.37
N VAL A 77 -2.94 -3.19 -1.89
CA VAL A 77 -2.04 -3.36 -3.03
C VAL A 77 -2.59 -4.43 -3.98
N ALA A 78 -2.54 -4.17 -5.28
CA ALA A 78 -2.94 -5.16 -6.28
C ALA A 78 -1.90 -6.28 -6.38
N ILE A 79 -2.33 -7.55 -6.46
CA ILE A 79 -1.42 -8.67 -6.69
C ILE A 79 -1.04 -8.71 -8.17
N SER A 80 -0.12 -7.84 -8.55
CA SER A 80 0.38 -7.74 -9.94
C SER A 80 1.71 -8.47 -10.15
N ASN A 81 2.40 -8.84 -9.07
CA ASN A 81 3.69 -9.51 -9.10
C ASN A 81 3.90 -10.35 -7.83
N GLU A 82 4.52 -11.51 -7.95
CA GLU A 82 4.83 -12.40 -6.81
C GLU A 82 5.79 -11.74 -5.80
N ALA A 83 6.64 -10.81 -6.25
CA ALA A 83 7.53 -10.03 -5.39
C ALA A 83 6.80 -9.13 -4.38
N ILE A 84 5.49 -8.90 -4.57
CA ILE A 84 4.66 -8.12 -3.64
C ILE A 84 4.52 -8.85 -2.31
N VAL A 85 4.42 -10.19 -2.33
CA VAL A 85 4.21 -10.99 -1.12
C VAL A 85 5.29 -10.72 -0.06
N PRO A 86 6.59 -10.91 -0.33
CA PRO A 86 7.62 -10.65 0.68
C PRO A 86 7.70 -9.17 1.06
N LYS A 87 7.52 -8.24 0.12
CA LYS A 87 7.57 -6.80 0.43
C LYS A 87 6.43 -6.37 1.34
N MET A 88 5.25 -6.93 1.13
CA MET A 88 4.08 -6.62 1.93
C MET A 88 4.18 -7.22 3.33
N ILE A 89 4.72 -8.44 3.47
CA ILE A 89 5.00 -9.04 4.79
C ILE A 89 6.01 -8.17 5.56
N GLU A 90 7.05 -7.66 4.88
CA GLU A 90 7.99 -6.70 5.47
C GLU A 90 7.26 -5.43 5.95
N ILE A 91 6.45 -4.80 5.09
CA ILE A 91 5.66 -3.60 5.45
C ILE A 91 4.72 -3.88 6.61
N ALA A 92 3.98 -4.98 6.58
CA ALA A 92 3.07 -5.36 7.65
C ALA A 92 3.84 -5.59 8.95
N THR A 93 5.00 -6.24 8.91
CA THR A 93 5.83 -6.48 10.10
C THR A 93 6.35 -5.17 10.70
N ASP A 94 6.92 -4.28 9.88
CA ASP A 94 7.40 -2.96 10.30
C ASP A 94 6.27 -2.11 10.88
N LEU A 95 5.11 -2.14 10.22
CA LEU A 95 3.90 -1.46 10.67
C LEU A 95 3.14 -2.28 11.73
N ARG A 96 3.67 -3.37 12.27
CA ARG A 96 2.97 -4.22 13.26
C ARG A 96 1.51 -4.47 12.92
N ALA A 97 1.25 -4.82 11.67
CA ALA A 97 -0.06 -5.05 11.08
C ALA A 97 -0.14 -6.46 10.50
N ASP A 98 -1.36 -6.90 10.18
CA ASP A 98 -1.62 -8.19 9.58
C ASP A 98 -1.89 -8.06 8.08
N VAL A 99 -1.49 -9.09 7.34
CA VAL A 99 -1.76 -9.22 5.91
C VAL A 99 -2.98 -10.12 5.72
N VAL A 100 -3.97 -9.63 4.99
CA VAL A 100 -5.13 -10.41 4.55
C VAL A 100 -5.31 -10.32 3.05
N GLU A 101 -5.78 -11.40 2.44
CA GLU A 101 -6.25 -11.41 1.05
C GLU A 101 -7.65 -10.76 1.00
N GLY A 102 -7.90 -9.85 0.05
CA GLY A 102 -9.17 -9.12 -0.04
C GLY A 102 -9.67 -8.86 -1.46
#